data_AF-A0A815XDG5-F1
#
_entry.id   AF-A0A815XDG5-F1
#
_cell.length_a   1.000
_cell.length_b   1.000
_cell.length_c   1.000
_cell.angle_alpha   90.00
_cell.angle_beta   90.00
_cell.angle_gamma   90.00
#
_symmetry.space_group_name_H-M   'P 1'
#
loop_
_entity.id
_entity.type
_entity.pdbx_description
1 polymer ?
#
loop_
_entity_poly.entity_id
_entity_poly.type
_entity_poly.pdbx_seq_one_letter_code
_entity_poly.pdbx_strand_id
1 'polypeptide(L)'
;LSALPESKWKNLLVLDTIRQRNKPKQPINIPKQAPFFLPTVSNLRGFVFVNEDEESKKKDKKQTHINAIQQFLYQSSLTNLLDHHQKNTTLITDFINLFKDLGMAKIEYELRCLSPDQGGSLERMFTFIDILHQAFDYKQNYDLISSYLALFIQLHGTNILWKNDELIEKIRKIQLKQKETWNNIQRQLNTSIALVKYI
;
A
#
# COMPACT_ATOMS: atom_id res chain seq x y z
N LEU A 1 17.78 3.59 -7.53
CA LEU A 1 16.55 2.99 -8.06
C LEU A 1 16.29 1.69 -7.31
N SER A 2 15.05 1.25 -7.14
CA SER A 2 14.74 -0.05 -6.57
C SER A 2 15.01 -1.14 -7.61
N ALA A 3 15.49 -2.30 -7.17
CA ALA A 3 15.72 -3.45 -8.04
C ALA A 3 14.42 -4.15 -8.50
N LEU A 4 13.25 -3.53 -8.28
CA LEU A 4 11.96 -4.06 -8.67
C LEU A 4 11.60 -3.66 -10.11
N PRO A 5 10.79 -4.47 -10.82
CA PRO A 5 10.31 -4.11 -12.15
C PRO A 5 9.56 -2.78 -12.14
N GLU A 6 9.80 -1.93 -13.14
CA GLU A 6 9.15 -0.63 -13.23
C GLU A 6 7.62 -0.72 -13.25
N SER A 7 7.09 -1.80 -13.84
CA SER A 7 5.66 -2.08 -13.87
C SER A 7 5.04 -2.16 -12.48
N LYS A 8 5.78 -2.64 -11.46
CA LYS A 8 5.25 -2.82 -10.12
C LYS A 8 4.89 -1.49 -9.45
N TRP A 9 5.68 -0.45 -9.65
CA TRP A 9 5.44 0.85 -9.02
C TRP A 9 4.72 1.85 -9.93
N LYS A 10 4.96 1.82 -11.25
CA LYS A 10 4.21 2.64 -12.22
C LYS A 10 2.72 2.28 -12.21
N ASN A 11 2.39 0.99 -12.11
CA ASN A 11 0.99 0.56 -12.13
C ASN A 11 0.22 0.93 -10.86
N LEU A 12 0.88 1.21 -9.73
CA LEU A 12 0.22 1.56 -8.46
C LEU A 12 -0.71 2.77 -8.60
N LEU A 13 -0.31 3.77 -9.39
CA LEU A 13 -1.08 5.00 -9.60
C LEU A 13 -2.27 4.80 -10.56
N VAL A 14 -2.20 3.75 -11.38
CA VAL A 14 -3.07 3.53 -12.55
C VAL A 14 -3.92 2.25 -12.38
N LEU A 15 -3.92 1.65 -11.18
CA LEU A 15 -4.57 0.38 -10.88
C LEU A 15 -6.05 0.35 -11.29
N ASP A 16 -6.78 1.45 -11.09
CA ASP A 16 -8.21 1.50 -11.41
C ASP A 16 -8.48 1.37 -12.91
N THR A 17 -7.69 2.04 -13.75
CA THR A 17 -7.83 1.91 -15.21
C THR A 17 -7.43 0.51 -15.68
N ILE A 18 -6.40 -0.09 -15.05
CA ILE A 18 -5.95 -1.46 -15.35
C ILE A 18 -7.05 -2.44 -14.97
N ARG A 19 -7.67 -2.29 -13.81
CA ARG A 19 -8.82 -3.09 -13.36
C ARG A 19 -9.97 -2.97 -14.35
N GLN A 20 -10.33 -1.76 -14.75
CA GLN A 20 -11.40 -1.52 -15.72
C GLN A 20 -11.14 -2.21 -17.06
N ARG A 21 -9.91 -2.11 -17.57
CA ARG A 21 -9.50 -2.77 -18.82
C ARG A 21 -9.48 -4.30 -18.70
N ASN A 22 -9.05 -4.82 -17.56
CA ASN A 22 -8.93 -6.26 -17.31
C ASN A 22 -10.27 -6.91 -16.93
N LYS A 23 -11.36 -6.14 -16.75
CA LYS A 23 -12.68 -6.72 -16.52
C LYS A 23 -13.04 -7.64 -17.69
N PRO A 24 -13.57 -8.85 -17.42
CA PRO A 24 -13.98 -9.76 -18.47
C PRO A 24 -15.06 -9.11 -19.34
N LYS A 25 -14.87 -9.16 -20.67
CA LYS A 25 -15.80 -8.54 -21.63
C LYS A 25 -17.13 -9.28 -21.73
N GLN A 26 -17.11 -10.59 -21.51
CA GLN A 26 -18.33 -11.38 -21.40
C GLN A 26 -18.76 -11.37 -19.92
N PRO A 27 -20.03 -11.07 -19.63
CA PRO A 27 -20.54 -11.18 -18.27
C PRO A 27 -20.37 -12.63 -17.81
N ILE A 28 -19.76 -12.81 -16.64
CA ILE A 28 -19.67 -14.14 -16.03
C ILE A 28 -21.10 -14.62 -15.81
N ASN A 29 -21.41 -15.85 -16.23
CA ASN A 29 -22.71 -16.46 -15.97
C ASN A 29 -22.83 -16.73 -14.46
N ILE A 30 -23.29 -15.72 -13.71
CA ILE A 30 -23.53 -15.83 -12.28
C ILE A 30 -24.69 -16.83 -12.10
N PRO A 31 -24.47 -17.97 -11.42
CA PRO A 31 -25.54 -18.92 -11.19
C PRO A 31 -26.66 -18.24 -10.39
N LYS A 32 -27.93 -18.51 -10.75
CA LYS A 32 -29.11 -17.90 -10.11
C LYS A 32 -29.21 -18.18 -8.61
N GLN A 33 -28.48 -19.16 -8.11
CA GLN A 33 -28.46 -19.58 -6.71
C GLN A 33 -27.02 -19.66 -6.19
N ALA A 34 -26.27 -18.57 -6.33
CA ALA A 34 -24.99 -18.45 -5.64
C ALA A 34 -25.22 -18.31 -4.12
N PRO A 35 -24.49 -19.05 -3.26
CA PRO A 35 -24.54 -18.83 -1.83
C PRO A 35 -24.04 -17.42 -1.52
N PHE A 36 -24.73 -16.70 -0.62
CA PHE A 36 -24.33 -15.36 -0.19
C PHE A 36 -22.93 -15.34 0.46
N PHE A 37 -22.62 -16.41 1.20
CA PHE A 37 -21.29 -16.62 1.77
C PHE A 37 -20.57 -17.68 0.96
N LEU A 38 -19.45 -17.30 0.34
CA LEU A 38 -18.52 -18.27 -0.20
C LEU A 38 -17.97 -19.13 0.96
N PRO A 39 -17.81 -20.45 0.79
CA PRO A 39 -17.26 -21.31 1.82
C PRO A 39 -15.83 -20.86 2.15
N THR A 40 -15.59 -20.50 3.41
CA THR A 40 -14.28 -20.08 3.90
C THR A 40 -13.77 -21.02 4.99
N VAL A 41 -12.47 -21.25 4.98
CA VAL A 41 -11.74 -21.86 6.09
C VAL A 41 -10.95 -20.79 6.82
N SER A 42 -11.01 -20.79 8.15
CA SER A 42 -10.18 -19.90 8.97
C SER A 42 -8.75 -20.43 9.00
N ASN A 43 -7.78 -19.55 8.78
CA ASN A 43 -6.36 -19.82 8.95
C ASN A 43 -5.75 -18.77 9.91
N LEU A 44 -4.49 -19.00 10.31
CA LEU A 44 -3.75 -18.12 11.22
C LEU A 44 -3.56 -16.68 10.69
N ARG A 45 -3.87 -16.42 9.40
CA ARG A 45 -3.72 -15.12 8.73
C ARG A 45 -5.05 -14.53 8.24
N GLY A 46 -6.20 -15.10 8.62
CA GLY A 46 -7.54 -14.68 8.19
C GLY A 46 -8.41 -15.80 7.61
N PHE A 47 -9.15 -15.50 6.54
CA PHE A 47 -10.05 -16.44 5.85
C PHE A 47 -9.52 -16.77 4.46
N VAL A 48 -9.56 -18.05 4.08
CA VAL A 48 -9.25 -18.51 2.72
C VAL A 48 -10.51 -19.11 2.13
N PHE A 49 -10.85 -18.69 0.92
CA PHE A 49 -11.93 -19.29 0.15
C PHE A 49 -11.51 -20.68 -0.30
N VAL A 50 -12.37 -21.67 -0.04
CA VAL A 50 -12.19 -23.02 -0.57
C VAL A 50 -12.90 -23.08 -1.92
N ASN A 51 -12.20 -23.53 -2.96
CA ASN A 51 -12.84 -23.82 -4.24
C ASN A 51 -13.62 -25.13 -4.09
N GLU A 52 -14.88 -25.16 -4.52
CA GLU A 52 -15.79 -26.31 -4.38
C GLU A 52 -15.34 -27.55 -5.19
N ASP A 53 -14.25 -27.48 -5.94
CA ASP A 53 -13.71 -28.58 -6.75
C ASP A 53 -12.96 -29.65 -5.92
N GLU A 54 -12.71 -29.41 -4.63
CA GLU A 54 -12.22 -30.46 -3.73
C GLU A 54 -13.37 -31.11 -2.97
N GLU A 55 -13.95 -32.16 -3.58
CA GLU A 55 -14.75 -33.15 -2.87
C GLU A 55 -13.94 -33.76 -1.71
N SER A 56 -14.13 -33.25 -0.50
CA SER A 56 -13.89 -34.04 0.70
C SER A 56 -14.95 -33.76 1.75
N LYS A 57 -15.87 -34.73 1.84
CA LYS A 57 -16.79 -34.95 2.96
C LYS A 57 -16.03 -34.79 4.28
N LYS A 58 -16.41 -33.80 5.10
CA LYS A 58 -16.39 -33.92 6.57
C LYS A 58 -17.34 -32.88 7.17
N LYS A 59 -18.52 -33.37 7.57
CA LYS A 59 -19.30 -32.78 8.65
C LYS A 59 -18.38 -32.72 9.88
N ASP A 60 -18.15 -31.55 10.45
CA ASP A 60 -18.23 -31.40 11.90
C ASP A 60 -18.15 -29.96 12.42
N LYS A 61 -19.05 -29.72 13.38
CA LYS A 61 -18.98 -28.81 14.53
C LYS A 61 -19.03 -27.30 14.27
N LYS A 62 -20.26 -26.78 14.46
CA LYS A 62 -20.59 -25.42 14.87
C LYS A 62 -19.70 -25.00 16.04
N GLN A 63 -18.59 -24.31 15.75
CA GLN A 63 -17.84 -23.56 16.75
C GLN A 63 -18.40 -22.13 16.79
N THR A 64 -18.61 -21.68 18.01
CA THR A 64 -19.33 -20.48 18.43
C THR A 64 -18.85 -19.19 17.75
N HIS A 65 -19.78 -18.50 17.10
CA HIS A 65 -19.61 -17.28 16.29
C HIS A 65 -19.04 -16.04 17.00
N ILE A 66 -18.74 -16.11 18.31
CA ILE A 66 -18.43 -14.91 19.13
C ILE A 66 -16.91 -14.62 19.18
N ASN A 67 -16.05 -15.63 19.03
CA ASN A 67 -14.59 -15.41 19.02
C ASN A 67 -14.04 -14.88 17.68
N ALA A 68 -14.87 -14.83 16.64
CA ALA A 68 -14.51 -14.27 15.33
C ALA A 68 -14.50 -12.73 15.32
N ILE A 69 -15.13 -12.08 16.30
CA ILE A 69 -15.21 -10.60 16.36
C ILE A 69 -13.86 -10.00 16.77
N GLN A 70 -13.09 -10.66 17.63
CA GLN A 70 -11.72 -10.20 17.96
C GLN A 70 -10.74 -10.36 16.78
N GLN A 71 -11.02 -11.29 15.86
CA GLN A 71 -10.28 -11.42 14.59
C GLN A 71 -10.71 -10.37 13.55
N PHE A 72 -11.84 -9.68 13.77
CA PHE A 72 -12.35 -8.63 12.89
C PHE A 72 -11.62 -7.29 13.06
N LEU A 73 -10.90 -7.11 14.16
CA LEU A 73 -9.87 -6.09 14.26
C LEU A 73 -8.66 -6.58 13.47
N TYR A 74 -8.77 -6.61 12.14
CA TYR A 74 -7.66 -6.91 11.24
C TYR A 74 -6.58 -5.84 11.45
N GLN A 75 -5.65 -6.12 12.36
CA GLN A 75 -4.45 -5.32 12.51
C GLN A 75 -3.48 -5.83 11.44
N SER A 76 -3.40 -5.07 10.37
CA SER A 76 -2.55 -5.44 9.26
C SER A 76 -1.08 -5.46 9.68
N SER A 77 -0.26 -6.19 8.91
CA SER A 77 1.19 -6.18 9.10
C SER A 77 1.76 -4.76 9.06
N LEU A 78 1.13 -3.86 8.31
CA LEU A 78 1.49 -2.45 8.24
C LEU A 78 1.12 -1.72 9.54
N THR A 79 -0.13 -1.83 10.02
CA THR A 79 -0.55 -1.09 11.21
C THR A 79 0.18 -1.57 12.45
N ASN A 80 0.49 -2.86 12.56
CA ASN A 80 1.38 -3.37 13.61
C ASN A 80 2.78 -2.71 13.54
N LEU A 81 3.36 -2.60 12.35
CA LEU A 81 4.67 -1.96 12.17
C LEU A 81 4.62 -0.47 12.55
N LEU A 82 3.55 0.24 12.16
CA LEU A 82 3.34 1.64 12.53
C LEU A 82 3.09 1.83 14.03
N ASP A 83 2.36 0.94 14.69
CA ASP A 83 2.10 1.04 16.12
C ASP A 83 3.39 0.73 16.93
N HIS A 84 4.28 -0.11 16.39
CA HIS A 84 5.63 -0.34 16.94
C HIS A 84 6.64 0.77 16.60
N HIS A 85 6.24 1.81 15.86
CA HIS A 85 7.13 2.87 15.37
C HIS A 85 7.89 3.61 16.46
N GLN A 86 7.34 3.71 17.67
CA GLN A 86 7.99 4.46 18.75
C GLN A 86 9.28 3.81 19.31
N LYS A 87 9.63 2.56 18.95
CA LYS A 87 10.66 1.80 19.70
C LYS A 87 11.93 1.40 18.94
N ASN A 88 11.96 1.39 17.60
CA ASN A 88 13.08 0.77 16.85
C ASN A 88 13.72 1.66 15.77
N THR A 89 15.03 1.53 15.59
CA THR A 89 15.83 2.28 14.58
C THR A 89 15.88 1.59 13.21
N THR A 90 15.51 0.30 13.10
CA THR A 90 15.53 -0.50 11.85
C THR A 90 14.22 -0.48 11.06
N LEU A 91 13.27 0.37 11.44
CA LEU A 91 11.90 0.34 10.90
C LEU A 91 11.79 0.62 9.41
N ILE A 92 12.71 1.42 8.86
CA ILE A 92 12.67 1.82 7.45
C ILE A 92 12.99 0.63 6.56
N THR A 93 13.97 -0.19 6.94
CA THR A 93 14.32 -1.40 6.19
C THR A 93 13.18 -2.42 6.27
N ASP A 94 12.55 -2.56 7.43
CA ASP A 94 11.44 -3.48 7.64
C ASP A 94 10.20 -3.04 6.85
N PHE A 95 9.89 -1.74 6.86
CA PHE A 95 8.82 -1.15 6.06
C PHE A 95 9.04 -1.36 4.56
N ILE A 96 10.25 -1.10 4.07
CA ILE A 96 10.58 -1.27 2.66
C ILE A 96 10.49 -2.75 2.26
N ASN A 97 10.99 -3.67 3.09
CA ASN A 97 10.91 -5.11 2.81
C ASN A 97 9.46 -5.60 2.82
N LEU A 98 8.66 -5.18 3.80
CA LEU A 98 7.24 -5.49 3.85
C LEU A 98 6.53 -5.04 2.56
N PHE A 99 6.72 -3.78 2.15
CA PHE A 99 6.09 -3.26 0.93
C PHE A 99 6.64 -3.90 -0.35
N LYS A 100 7.88 -4.39 -0.35
CA LYS A 100 8.43 -5.18 -1.46
C LYS A 100 7.78 -6.55 -1.58
N ASP A 101 7.42 -7.19 -0.47
CA ASP A 101 6.74 -8.50 -0.46
C ASP A 101 5.24 -8.37 -0.78
N LEU A 102 4.64 -7.23 -0.47
CA LEU A 102 3.23 -6.97 -0.74
C LEU A 102 2.95 -6.84 -2.25
N GLY A 103 1.76 -7.33 -2.65
CA GLY A 103 1.20 -7.14 -3.98
C GLY A 103 0.56 -5.75 -4.13
N MET A 104 0.51 -5.24 -5.36
CA MET A 104 0.05 -3.87 -5.66
C MET A 104 -1.35 -3.56 -5.11
N ALA A 105 -2.31 -4.48 -5.28
CA ALA A 105 -3.67 -4.30 -4.76
C ALA A 105 -3.71 -4.29 -3.22
N LYS A 106 -2.83 -5.06 -2.57
CA LYS A 106 -2.74 -5.06 -1.11
C LYS A 106 -2.12 -3.76 -0.60
N ILE A 107 -1.10 -3.23 -1.27
CA ILE A 107 -0.52 -1.92 -0.93
C ILE A 107 -1.57 -0.80 -0.97
N GLU A 108 -2.38 -0.74 -2.02
CA GLU A 108 -3.46 0.25 -2.13
C GLU A 108 -4.49 0.10 -1.01
N TYR A 109 -4.91 -1.13 -0.71
CA TYR A 109 -5.86 -1.42 0.37
C TYR A 109 -5.29 -0.97 1.73
N GLU A 110 -4.06 -1.36 2.03
CA GLU A 110 -3.37 -1.01 3.28
C GLU A 110 -3.25 0.51 3.44
N LEU A 111 -2.92 1.24 2.36
CA LEU A 111 -2.86 2.70 2.39
C LEU A 111 -4.23 3.35 2.54
N ARG A 112 -5.29 2.75 1.98
CA ARG A 112 -6.67 3.25 2.15
C ARG A 112 -7.14 3.08 3.60
N CYS A 113 -6.80 1.96 4.24
CA CYS A 113 -7.12 1.66 5.64
C CYS A 113 -6.38 2.55 6.68
N LEU A 114 -5.40 3.36 6.27
CA LEU A 114 -4.78 4.34 7.15
C LEU A 114 -5.71 5.51 7.52
N SER A 115 -6.72 5.77 6.70
CA SER A 115 -7.67 6.86 6.93
C SER A 115 -8.59 6.59 8.14
N PRO A 116 -8.97 7.61 8.92
CA PRO A 116 -9.97 7.47 9.99
C PRO A 116 -11.29 6.88 9.49
N ASP A 117 -11.69 7.24 8.26
CA ASP A 117 -12.93 6.77 7.62
C ASP A 117 -12.95 5.23 7.39
N GLN A 118 -11.77 4.58 7.35
CA GLN A 118 -11.62 3.17 7.01
C GLN A 118 -10.99 2.34 8.13
N GLY A 119 -11.05 2.81 9.38
CA GLY A 119 -10.56 2.09 10.57
C GLY A 119 -9.12 2.41 10.98
N GLY A 120 -8.52 3.45 10.38
CA GLY A 120 -7.21 3.98 10.75
C GLY A 120 -7.25 5.08 11.81
N SER A 121 -6.11 5.74 12.02
CA SER A 121 -5.98 6.89 12.91
C SER A 121 -5.08 7.95 12.27
N LEU A 122 -5.28 9.23 12.63
CA LEU A 122 -4.42 10.31 12.15
C LEU A 122 -2.96 10.10 12.58
N GLU A 123 -2.74 9.56 13.78
CA GLU A 123 -1.41 9.22 14.30
C GLU A 123 -0.66 8.24 13.38
N ARG A 124 -1.35 7.23 12.85
CA ARG A 124 -0.76 6.27 11.89
C ARG A 124 -0.40 6.94 10.57
N MET A 125 -1.20 7.92 10.12
CA MET A 125 -0.87 8.71 8.93
C MET A 125 0.36 9.59 9.14
N PHE A 126 0.47 10.26 10.30
CA PHE A 126 1.66 11.03 10.67
C PHE A 126 2.90 10.14 10.70
N THR A 127 2.80 9.01 11.38
CA THR A 127 3.84 7.99 11.48
C THR A 127 4.30 7.52 10.10
N PHE A 128 3.35 7.22 9.20
CA PHE A 128 3.64 6.82 7.84
C PHE A 128 4.41 7.89 7.05
N ILE A 129 4.01 9.16 7.16
CA ILE A 129 4.71 10.28 6.50
C ILE A 129 6.11 10.48 7.11
N ASP A 130 6.27 10.31 8.42
CA ASP A 130 7.57 10.43 9.08
C ASP A 130 8.52 9.32 8.63
N ILE A 131 8.04 8.08 8.47
CA ILE A 131 8.82 6.98 7.87
C ILE A 131 9.22 7.33 6.44
N LEU A 132 8.32 7.84 5.61
CA LEU A 132 8.65 8.24 4.24
C LEU A 132 9.68 9.37 4.22
N HIS A 133 9.53 10.37 5.10
CA HIS A 133 10.47 11.48 5.22
C HIS A 133 11.87 10.99 5.59
N GLN A 134 11.99 10.07 6.56
CA GLN A 134 13.27 9.45 6.90
C GLN A 134 13.78 8.57 5.74
N ALA A 135 12.93 7.83 5.05
CA ALA A 135 13.33 6.99 3.92
C ALA A 135 13.95 7.79 2.76
N PHE A 136 13.51 9.03 2.55
CA PHE A 136 14.14 9.94 1.57
C PHE A 136 15.59 10.31 1.94
N ASP A 137 15.94 10.32 3.23
CA ASP A 137 17.31 10.64 3.66
C ASP A 137 18.31 9.53 3.30
N TYR A 138 17.87 8.27 3.24
CA TYR A 138 18.71 7.13 2.87
C TYR A 138 19.03 7.07 1.36
N LYS A 139 18.41 7.91 0.51
CA LYS A 139 18.63 7.97 -0.95
C LYS A 139 18.52 6.62 -1.69
N GLN A 140 17.86 5.63 -1.11
CA GLN A 140 17.65 4.30 -1.69
C GLN A 140 16.17 4.09 -2.05
N ASN A 141 15.89 3.25 -3.07
CA ASN A 141 14.53 2.91 -3.50
C ASN A 141 13.60 4.12 -3.74
N TYR A 142 14.15 5.24 -4.23
CA TYR A 142 13.45 6.52 -4.40
C TYR A 142 12.18 6.42 -5.26
N ASP A 143 12.22 5.58 -6.29
CA ASP A 143 11.09 5.22 -7.16
C ASP A 143 9.91 4.61 -6.39
N LEU A 144 10.16 3.65 -5.49
CA LEU A 144 9.11 3.05 -4.66
C LEU A 144 8.55 4.05 -3.67
N ILE A 145 9.43 4.74 -2.93
CA ILE A 145 9.04 5.68 -1.88
C ILE A 145 8.23 6.83 -2.48
N SER A 146 8.67 7.36 -3.63
CA SER A 146 7.94 8.41 -4.37
C SER A 146 6.58 7.89 -4.86
N SER A 147 6.50 6.65 -5.34
CA SER A 147 5.24 6.04 -5.78
C SER A 147 4.26 5.84 -4.61
N TYR A 148 4.74 5.41 -3.43
CA TYR A 148 3.92 5.26 -2.24
C TYR A 148 3.42 6.60 -1.72
N LEU A 149 4.26 7.64 -1.73
CA LEU A 149 3.86 9.00 -1.39
C LEU A 149 2.79 9.51 -2.36
N ALA A 150 2.98 9.33 -3.66
CA ALA A 150 2.02 9.77 -4.67
C ALA A 150 0.66 9.04 -4.51
N LEU A 151 0.68 7.73 -4.27
CA LEU A 151 -0.54 6.95 -4.00
C LEU A 151 -1.24 7.41 -2.72
N PHE A 152 -0.48 7.69 -1.66
CA PHE A 152 -1.03 8.23 -0.42
C PHE A 152 -1.74 9.58 -0.64
N ILE A 153 -1.12 10.49 -1.40
CA ILE A 153 -1.72 11.79 -1.73
C ILE A 153 -2.96 11.60 -2.62
N GLN A 154 -2.92 10.69 -3.59
CA GLN A 154 -4.08 10.43 -4.47
C GLN A 154 -5.28 9.87 -3.69
N LEU A 155 -5.05 9.03 -2.68
CA LEU A 155 -6.11 8.42 -1.87
C LEU A 155 -6.68 9.38 -0.82
N HIS A 156 -5.82 10.11 -0.12
CA HIS A 156 -6.21 10.96 1.03
C HIS A 156 -6.35 12.44 0.70
N GLY A 157 -6.08 12.79 -0.57
CA GLY A 157 -5.97 14.14 -1.07
C GLY A 157 -7.21 14.98 -0.91
N THR A 158 -8.42 14.44 -1.12
CA THR A 158 -9.65 15.23 -1.14
C THR A 158 -10.32 15.38 0.22
N ASN A 159 -10.19 14.39 1.10
CA ASN A 159 -10.98 14.35 2.34
C ASN A 159 -10.20 14.75 3.59
N ILE A 160 -8.93 14.31 3.69
CA ILE A 160 -8.17 14.36 4.95
C ILE A 160 -7.08 15.42 4.88
N LEU A 161 -6.35 15.52 3.76
CA LEU A 161 -5.29 16.51 3.64
C LEU A 161 -5.82 17.94 3.72
N TRP A 162 -6.98 18.25 3.12
CA TRP A 162 -7.59 19.58 3.20
C TRP A 162 -8.01 20.02 4.60
N LYS A 163 -8.20 19.08 5.53
CA LYS A 163 -8.67 19.37 6.90
C LYS A 163 -7.53 19.54 7.90
N ASN A 164 -6.33 19.04 7.57
CA ASN A 164 -5.23 18.90 8.51
C ASN A 164 -3.96 19.57 7.96
N ASP A 165 -3.73 20.81 8.38
CA ASP A 165 -2.56 21.59 7.96
C ASP A 165 -1.23 20.97 8.40
N GLU A 166 -1.19 20.26 9.52
CA GLU A 166 0.03 19.60 10.03
C GLU A 166 0.56 18.50 9.08
N LEU A 167 -0.34 17.73 8.46
CA LEU A 167 0.05 16.71 7.46
C LEU A 167 0.60 17.38 6.20
N ILE A 168 -0.02 18.49 5.78
CA ILE A 168 0.45 19.29 4.64
C ILE A 168 1.85 19.82 4.91
N GLU A 169 2.12 20.35 6.10
CA GLU A 169 3.46 20.84 6.47
C GLU A 169 4.53 19.75 6.40
N LYS A 170 4.24 18.52 6.86
CA LYS A 170 5.17 17.40 6.72
C LYS A 170 5.40 17.01 5.25
N ILE A 171 4.35 17.01 4.43
CA ILE A 171 4.46 16.74 2.99
C ILE A 171 5.28 17.85 2.30
N ARG A 172 5.12 19.12 2.69
CA ARG A 172 5.93 20.24 2.19
C ARG A 172 7.42 20.06 2.51
N LYS A 173 7.77 19.59 3.70
CA LYS A 173 9.16 19.26 4.05
C LYS A 173 9.74 18.18 3.14
N ILE A 174 8.97 17.13 2.85
CA ILE A 174 9.36 16.09 1.89
C ILE A 174 9.53 16.69 0.49
N GLN A 175 8.60 17.54 0.05
CA GLN A 175 8.63 18.18 -1.27
C GLN A 175 9.90 19.03 -1.46
N LEU A 176 10.33 19.78 -0.44
CA LEU A 176 11.56 20.56 -0.50
C LEU A 176 12.78 19.65 -0.72
N LYS A 177 12.90 18.56 0.06
CA LYS A 177 13.97 17.56 -0.11
C LYS A 177 13.96 16.91 -1.49
N GLN A 178 12.77 16.57 -2.00
CA GLN A 178 12.63 16.02 -3.35
C GLN A 178 13.08 17.02 -4.43
N LYS A 179 12.76 18.31 -4.26
CA LYS A 179 13.17 19.36 -5.20
C LYS A 179 14.68 19.56 -5.20
N GLU A 180 15.31 19.56 -4.04
CA GLU A 180 16.77 19.65 -3.92
C GLU A 180 17.48 18.47 -4.58
N THR A 181 17.04 17.26 -4.28
CA THR A 181 17.59 16.02 -4.87
C THR A 181 17.36 15.99 -6.39
N TRP A 182 16.18 16.36 -6.86
CA TRP A 182 15.86 16.49 -8.28
C TRP A 182 16.75 17.50 -8.99
N ASN A 183 16.93 18.70 -8.42
CA ASN A 183 17.78 19.72 -9.02
C ASN A 183 19.23 19.25 -9.19
N ASN A 184 19.76 18.49 -8.22
CA ASN A 184 21.10 17.92 -8.31
C ASN A 184 21.18 16.89 -9.46
N ILE A 185 20.25 15.94 -9.50
CA ILE A 185 20.20 14.90 -10.55
C ILE A 185 20.01 15.54 -11.93
N GLN A 186 19.10 16.51 -12.04
CA GLN A 186 18.82 17.21 -13.29
C GLN A 186 20.05 17.94 -13.83
N ARG A 187 20.85 18.58 -12.97
CA ARG A 187 22.11 19.22 -13.40
C ARG A 187 23.08 18.18 -13.96
N GLN A 188 23.29 17.07 -13.26
CA GLN A 188 24.18 15.99 -13.71
C GLN A 188 23.71 15.35 -15.02
N LEU A 189 22.40 15.16 -15.17
CA LEU A 189 21.81 14.60 -16.37
C LEU A 189 21.92 15.58 -17.54
N ASN A 190 21.63 16.86 -17.32
CA ASN A 190 21.80 17.91 -18.33
C ASN A 190 23.26 18.03 -18.79
N THR A 191 24.25 17.99 -17.88
CA THR A 191 25.67 18.02 -18.25
C THR A 191 26.05 16.79 -19.08
N SER A 192 25.55 15.61 -18.69
CA SER A 192 25.82 14.36 -19.42
C SER A 192 25.22 14.40 -20.83
N ILE A 193 23.98 14.89 -20.97
CA ILE A 193 23.32 15.05 -22.27
C ILE A 193 24.04 16.08 -23.14
N ALA A 194 24.47 17.21 -22.56
CA ALA A 194 25.18 18.24 -23.31
C ALA A 194 26.52 17.72 -23.85
N LEU A 195 27.27 16.96 -23.05
CA LEU A 195 28.52 16.33 -23.48
C LEU A 195 28.28 15.27 -24.57
N VAL A 196 27.26 14.42 -24.42
CA VAL A 196 26.92 13.41 -25.44
C VAL A 196 26.46 14.06 -26.74
N LYS A 197 25.75 15.19 -26.70
CA LYS A 197 25.34 15.94 -27.91
C LYS A 197 26.48 16.67 -28.60
N TYR A 198 27.57 16.95 -27.90
CA TYR A 198 28.74 17.64 -28.44
C TYR A 198 29.69 16.70 -29.19
N ILE A 199 29.68 15.41 -28.85
CA ILE A 199 30.39 14.33 -29.55
C ILE A 199 29.58 13.91 -30.79
#